data_AF-A0A352B152-F1
#
_entry.id   AF-A0A352B152-F1
#
_cell.length_a   1.000
_cell.length_b   1.000
_cell.length_c   1.000
_cell.angle_alpha   90.00
_cell.angle_beta   90.00
_cell.angle_gamma   90.00
#
_symmetry.space_group_name_H-M   'P 1'
#
loop_
_entity.id
_entity.type
_entity.pdbx_description
1 polymer ?
#
loop_
_entity_poly.entity_id
_entity_poly.type
_entity_poly.pdbx_seq_one_letter_code
_entity_poly.pdbx_strand_id
1 'polypeptide(L)' 'TDTTGRPLQVKLIENGEISDSAVGKQGVVAARKHHRLVIGELAEGAFRLSNGEPAIPTNFV' A
#
# COMPACT_ATOMS: atom_id res chain seq x y z
N THR A 1 13.87 9.91 -20.04
CA THR A 1 14.45 9.03 -19.01
C THR A 1 13.83 9.44 -17.71
N ASP A 2 12.67 8.87 -17.39
CA ASP A 2 11.93 9.23 -16.18
C ASP A 2 12.50 8.44 -15.00
N THR A 3 13.38 9.09 -14.23
CA THR A 3 14.05 8.52 -13.07
C THR A 3 13.33 8.84 -11.75
N THR A 4 12.11 9.40 -11.77
CA THR A 4 11.41 9.86 -10.54
C THR A 4 10.62 8.77 -9.83
N GLY A 5 10.98 7.50 -9.98
CA GLY A 5 10.31 6.38 -9.32
C GLY A 5 10.75 6.21 -7.86
N ARG A 6 9.80 5.93 -6.96
CA ARG A 6 10.14 5.48 -5.60
C ARG A 6 10.52 3.99 -5.62
N PRO A 7 11.44 3.54 -4.75
CA PRO A 7 11.72 2.11 -4.60
C PRO A 7 10.45 1.36 -4.14
N LEU A 8 10.14 0.24 -4.80
CA LEU A 8 8.99 -0.61 -4.44
C LEU A 8 9.31 -1.60 -3.31
N GLN A 9 10.57 -1.99 -3.19
CA GLN A 9 11.04 -2.88 -2.15
C GLN A 9 11.67 -2.07 -1.02
N VAL A 10 11.33 -2.43 0.22
CA VAL A 10 11.92 -1.86 1.44
C VAL A 10 12.45 -2.99 2.31
N LYS A 11 13.57 -2.75 3.00
CA LYS A 11 14.13 -3.72 3.94
C LYS A 11 13.31 -3.72 5.22
N LEU A 12 12.77 -4.87 5.58
CA LEU A 12 12.12 -5.11 6.88
C LEU A 12 13.03 -5.91 7.82
N ILE A 13 14.01 -6.62 7.25
CA ILE A 13 15.03 -7.37 7.97
C ILE A 13 16.37 -7.05 7.31
N GLU A 14 17.37 -6.72 8.12
CA GLU A 14 18.73 -6.46 7.66
C GLU A 14 19.70 -7.18 8.60
N ASN A 15 20.56 -8.03 8.04
CA ASN A 15 21.54 -8.82 8.80
C ASN A 15 20.92 -9.67 9.94
N GLY A 16 19.67 -10.11 9.79
CA GLY A 16 18.95 -10.87 10.81
C GLY A 16 18.23 -10.02 11.87
N GLU A 17 18.38 -8.70 11.84
CA GLU A 17 17.67 -7.77 12.71
C GLU A 17 16.37 -7.31 12.06
N ILE A 18 15.27 -7.39 12.81
CA ILE A 18 13.94 -6.96 12.34
C ILE A 18 13.79 -5.47 12.60
N SER A 19 13.19 -4.74 11.67
CA SER A 19 12.79 -3.36 11.90
C SER A 19 11.68 -3.28 12.95
N ASP A 20 11.98 -2.70 14.12
CA ASP A 20 11.01 -2.46 15.19
C ASP A 20 9.80 -1.62 14.72
N SER A 21 10.01 -0.78 13.71
CA SER A 21 8.96 0.04 13.10
C SER A 21 7.90 -0.78 12.34
N ALA A 22 8.23 -2.01 11.96
CA ALA A 22 7.40 -2.87 11.12
C ALA A 22 6.67 -3.97 11.91
N VAL A 23 6.88 -4.07 13.22
CA VAL A 23 6.32 -5.13 14.07
C VAL A 23 5.30 -4.61 15.08
N GLY A 24 4.54 -5.56 15.64
CA GLY A 24 3.55 -5.28 16.68
C GLY A 24 2.40 -4.39 16.21
N LYS A 25 1.67 -3.82 17.19
CA LYS A 25 0.49 -2.99 16.92
C LYS A 25 0.81 -1.77 16.05
N GLN A 26 1.94 -1.11 16.31
CA GLN A 26 2.32 0.09 15.56
C GLN A 26 2.72 -0.25 14.12
N GLY A 27 3.39 -1.38 13.89
CA GLY A 27 3.68 -1.87 12.54
C GLY A 27 2.41 -2.10 11.71
N VAL A 28 1.36 -2.68 12.31
CA VAL A 28 0.05 -2.86 11.64
C VAL A 28 -0.60 -1.51 11.31
N VAL A 29 -0.54 -0.54 12.22
CA VAL A 29 -1.06 0.81 11.97
C VAL A 29 -0.30 1.49 10.84
N ALA A 30 1.03 1.37 10.82
CA ALA A 30 1.87 1.90 9.74
C ALA A 30 1.55 1.24 8.40
N ALA A 31 1.40 -0.10 8.36
CA ALA A 31 1.00 -0.83 7.16
C ALA A 31 -0.37 -0.37 6.63
N ARG A 32 -1.37 -0.19 7.51
CA ARG A 32 -2.69 0.34 7.12
C ARG A 32 -2.59 1.77 6.55
N LYS A 33 -1.78 2.63 7.16
CA LYS A 33 -1.56 4.00 6.67
C LYS A 33 -0.90 3.98 5.29
N HIS A 34 0.13 3.16 5.11
CA HIS A 34 0.81 3.02 3.82
C HIS A 34 -0.14 2.49 2.73
N HIS A 35 -0.90 1.43 3.04
CA HIS A 35 -1.89 0.88 2.11
C HIS A 35 -2.91 1.94 1.67
N ARG A 36 -3.46 2.73 2.61
CA ARG A 36 -4.40 3.81 2.29
C ARG A 36 -3.78 4.85 1.34
N LEU A 37 -2.53 5.22 1.57
CA LEU A 37 -1.80 6.19 0.75
C LEU A 37 -1.62 5.66 -0.68
N VAL A 38 -1.05 4.45 -0.82
CA VAL A 38 -0.73 3.88 -2.14
C VAL A 38 -1.99 3.57 -2.95
N ILE A 39 -3.05 3.06 -2.30
CA ILE A 39 -4.34 2.86 -2.96
C ILE A 39 -4.92 4.18 -3.47
N GLY A 40 -4.75 5.28 -2.73
CA GLY A 40 -5.21 6.60 -3.15
C GLY A 40 -4.50 7.19 -4.39
N GLU A 41 -3.37 6.61 -4.80
CA GLU A 41 -2.64 7.02 -6.00
C GLU A 41 -3.14 6.33 -7.28
N LEU A 42 -3.96 5.27 -7.14
CA LEU A 42 -4.43 4.47 -8.26
C LEU A 42 -5.51 5.22 -9.07
N ALA A 43 -5.52 4.98 -10.38
CA ALA A 43 -6.61 5.44 -11.24
C ALA A 43 -7.92 4.75 -10.86
N GLU A 44 -9.06 5.43 -11.10
CA GLU A 44 -10.39 4.93 -10.73
C GLU A 44 -10.70 3.53 -11.28
N GLY A 45 -10.22 3.22 -12.49
CA GLY A 45 -10.39 1.91 -13.11
C GLY A 45 -9.70 0.75 -12.37
N ALA A 46 -8.72 1.02 -11.50
CA ALA A 46 -8.04 0.01 -10.70
C ALA A 46 -8.92 -0.55 -9.57
N PHE A 47 -10.04 0.09 -9.25
CA PHE A 47 -10.98 -0.32 -8.20
C PHE A 47 -12.10 -1.24 -8.70
N ARG A 48 -12.06 -1.66 -9.96
CA ARG A 48 -13.03 -2.60 -10.55
C ARG A 48 -12.76 -4.02 -10.04
N LEU A 49 -13.81 -4.81 -9.86
CA LEU A 49 -13.69 -6.22 -9.48
C LEU A 49 -13.26 -7.08 -10.67
N SER A 50 -13.89 -6.84 -11.83
CA SER A 50 -13.54 -7.48 -13.11
C SER A 50 -13.34 -6.46 -14.23
N ASN A 51 -12.67 -6.88 -15.31
CA ASN A 51 -12.51 -6.06 -16.51
C ASN A 51 -13.87 -5.72 -17.13
N GLY A 52 -14.07 -4.44 -17.47
CA GLY A 52 -15.30 -3.94 -18.09
C GLY A 52 -16.42 -3.56 -17.10
N GLU A 53 -16.29 -3.89 -15.82
CA GLU A 53 -17.26 -3.50 -14.79
C GLU A 53 -17.01 -2.06 -14.29
N PRO A 54 -18.03 -1.37 -13.76
CA PRO A 54 -17.83 -0.11 -13.06
C PRO A 54 -17.09 -0.33 -11.73
N ALA A 55 -16.30 0.66 -11.30
CA ALA A 55 -15.73 0.68 -9.95
C ALA A 55 -16.80 1.15 -8.96
N ILE A 56 -17.35 0.23 -8.16
CA ILE A 56 -18.39 0.56 -7.17
C ILE A 56 -17.71 0.90 -5.83
N PRO A 57 -17.97 2.08 -5.24
CA PRO A 57 -17.34 2.46 -3.98
C PRO A 57 -17.89 1.67 -2.79
N THR A 58 -16.99 1.17 -1.95
CA THR A 58 -17.36 0.57 -0.66
C THR A 58 -17.54 1.66 0.39
N ASN A 59 -18.77 1.82 0.88
CA ASN A 59 -19.09 2.72 2.00
C ASN A 59 -19.14 1.91 3.31
N PHE A 60 -18.46 2.41 4.36
CA PHE A 60 -18.57 1.86 5.71
C PHE A 60 -19.60 2.70 6.50
N VAL A 61 -20.54 2.04 7.19
CA VAL A 61 -21.51 2.63 8.13
C VAL A 61 -21.18 2.28 9.56
#